data_AF-A0A7X3VML5-F1
#
_entry.id   AF-A0A7X3VML5-F1
#
_cell.length_a   1.000
_cell.length_b   1.000
_cell.length_c   1.000
_cell.angle_alpha   90.00
_cell.angle_beta   90.00
_cell.angle_gamma   90.00
#
_symmetry.space_group_name_H-M   'P 1'
#
loop_
_entity.id
_entity.type
_entity.pdbx_description
1 polymer ?
#
loop_
_entity_poly.entity_id
_entity_poly.type
_entity_poly.pdbx_seq_one_letter_code
_entity_poly.pdbx_strand_id
1 'polypeptide(L)'
;YHLSIFDPYQELDGGFLTWLCRSEPLNGQFKLAANGVTRFGISQYAMKNAYIVLPPACTQKAIAEFLDRETGRIDRLIEKTQQSITLLSEFRSALITAAVTGQIDVKTWEKKGQTDLRMDQMEKEMED
;
A
#
# COMPACT_ATOMS: atom_id res chain seq x y z
N TYR A 1 -8.52 -23.17 8.02
CA TYR A 1 -7.51 -22.33 7.36
C TYR A 1 -6.41 -23.25 6.90
N HIS A 2 -6.14 -23.30 5.59
CA HIS A 2 -5.03 -24.08 5.05
C HIS A 2 -4.01 -23.07 4.53
N LEU A 3 -2.78 -23.14 5.04
CA LEU A 3 -1.64 -22.41 4.49
C LEU A 3 -1.04 -23.29 3.40
N SER A 4 -1.02 -22.79 2.17
CA SER A 4 -0.34 -23.45 1.05
C SER A 4 0.99 -22.73 0.81
N ILE A 5 2.09 -23.47 0.85
CA ILE A 5 3.42 -22.97 0.52
C ILE A 5 3.71 -23.38 -0.92
N PHE A 6 4.15 -22.41 -1.73
CA PHE A 6 4.64 -22.65 -3.07
C PHE A 6 6.17 -22.61 -3.02
N ASP A 7 6.80 -23.71 -3.43
CA ASP A 7 8.24 -23.75 -3.67
C ASP A 7 8.46 -23.51 -5.17
N PRO A 8 8.99 -22.34 -5.58
CA PRO A 8 9.18 -22.04 -6.99
C PRO A 8 10.19 -23.01 -7.61
N TYR A 9 9.82 -23.62 -8.73
CA TYR A 9 10.76 -24.38 -9.55
C TYR A 9 11.88 -23.44 -10.06
N GLN A 10 13.08 -23.96 -10.35
CA GLN A 10 14.34 -23.20 -10.54
C GLN A 10 14.28 -21.97 -11.48
N GLU A 11 13.28 -21.89 -12.36
CA GLU A 11 13.10 -20.82 -13.34
C GLU A 11 12.15 -19.70 -12.89
N LEU A 12 11.49 -19.84 -11.74
CA LEU A 12 10.50 -18.90 -11.22
C LEU A 12 11.09 -18.08 -10.07
N ASP A 13 11.09 -16.76 -10.23
CA ASP A 13 11.50 -15.83 -9.19
C ASP A 13 10.40 -15.72 -8.10
N GLY A 14 10.79 -15.78 -6.83
CA GLY A 14 9.85 -15.75 -5.71
C GLY A 14 9.12 -14.40 -5.54
N GLY A 15 9.80 -13.29 -5.84
CA GLY A 15 9.19 -11.96 -5.85
C GLY A 15 8.15 -11.86 -6.96
N PHE A 16 8.51 -12.34 -8.16
CA PHE A 16 7.58 -12.41 -9.28
C PHE A 16 6.36 -13.28 -8.97
N LEU A 17 6.56 -14.48 -8.39
CA LEU A 17 5.45 -15.35 -7.97
C LEU A 17 4.51 -14.65 -6.98
N THR A 18 5.05 -13.90 -6.03
CA THR A 18 4.27 -13.14 -5.05
C THR A 18 3.35 -12.13 -5.74
N TRP A 19 3.88 -11.38 -6.70
CA TRP A 19 3.11 -10.43 -7.50
C TRP A 19 2.10 -11.12 -8.42
N LEU A 20 2.48 -12.25 -9.01
CA LEU A 20 1.62 -13.05 -9.87
C LEU A 20 0.39 -13.59 -9.10
N CYS A 21 0.57 -14.09 -7.88
CA CYS A 21 -0.52 -14.51 -6.99
C CYS A 21 -1.49 -13.38 -6.65
N ARG A 22 -1.05 -12.12 -6.69
CA ARG A 22 -1.88 -10.93 -6.45
C ARG A 22 -2.53 -10.40 -7.72
N SER A 23 -2.06 -10.83 -8.90
CA SER A 23 -2.59 -10.37 -10.18
C SER A 23 -4.03 -10.81 -10.41
N GLU A 24 -4.78 -9.99 -11.14
CA GLU A 24 -6.17 -10.28 -11.48
C GLU A 24 -6.32 -11.54 -12.34
N PRO A 25 -5.52 -11.78 -13.40
CA PRO A 25 -5.72 -12.94 -14.28
C PRO A 25 -5.57 -14.28 -13.56
N LEU A 26 -4.61 -14.39 -12.63
CA LEU A 26 -4.43 -15.62 -11.86
C LEU A 26 -5.55 -15.79 -10.81
N ASN A 27 -5.93 -14.70 -10.13
CA ASN A 27 -7.04 -14.73 -9.19
C ASN A 27 -8.39 -15.02 -9.87
N GLY A 28 -8.59 -14.57 -11.11
CA GLY A 28 -9.76 -14.88 -11.93
C GLY A 28 -9.89 -16.39 -12.17
N GLN A 29 -8.80 -17.05 -12.54
CA GLN A 29 -8.77 -18.51 -12.69
C GLN A 29 -9.12 -19.23 -11.39
N PHE A 30 -8.56 -18.77 -10.26
CA PHE A 30 -8.87 -19.37 -8.96
C PHE A 30 -10.31 -19.12 -8.51
N LYS A 31 -10.89 -17.96 -8.80
CA LYS A 31 -12.30 -17.67 -8.52
C LYS A 31 -13.24 -18.58 -9.32
N LEU A 32 -12.93 -18.81 -10.61
CA LEU A 32 -13.70 -19.71 -11.47
C LEU A 32 -13.56 -21.18 -11.05
N ALA A 33 -12.36 -21.57 -10.60
CA ALA A 33 -12.08 -22.94 -10.17
C ALA A 33 -12.42 -23.20 -8.70
N ALA A 34 -12.80 -22.18 -7.94
CA ALA A 34 -13.23 -22.32 -6.55
C ALA A 34 -14.59 -23.01 -6.50
N ASN A 35 -14.65 -24.13 -5.79
CA ASN A 35 -15.87 -24.91 -5.63
C ASN A 35 -16.45 -24.70 -4.22
N GLY A 36 -17.78 -24.75 -4.11
CA GLY A 36 -18.50 -24.75 -2.84
C GLY A 36 -19.52 -23.62 -2.69
N VAL A 37 -20.66 -23.92 -2.06
CA VAL A 37 -21.77 -22.96 -1.84
C VAL A 37 -21.61 -22.17 -0.54
N THR A 38 -20.87 -22.73 0.44
CA THR A 38 -20.74 -22.20 1.81
C THR A 38 -19.27 -21.93 2.20
N ARG A 39 -18.31 -22.57 1.53
CA ARG A 39 -16.87 -22.36 1.71
C ARG A 39 -16.20 -22.37 0.35
N PHE A 40 -15.71 -21.22 -0.09
CA PHE A 40 -14.88 -21.11 -1.28
C PHE A 40 -13.48 -21.66 -0.96
N GLY A 41 -13.17 -22.83 -1.50
CA GLY A 41 -11.86 -23.46 -1.39
C GLY A 41 -11.22 -23.62 -2.77
N ILE A 42 -9.95 -23.25 -2.88
CA ILE A 42 -9.16 -23.55 -4.08
C ILE A 42 -8.58 -24.96 -3.92
N SER A 43 -8.92 -25.86 -4.83
CA SER A 43 -8.39 -27.23 -4.83
C SER A 43 -6.91 -27.25 -5.20
N GLN A 44 -6.16 -28.25 -4.72
CA GLN A 44 -4.77 -28.45 -5.18
C GLN A 44 -4.67 -28.64 -6.70
N TYR A 45 -5.70 -29.24 -7.31
CA TYR A 45 -5.79 -29.39 -8.75
C TYR A 45 -5.85 -28.03 -9.45
N ALA A 46 -6.69 -27.11 -8.98
CA ALA A 46 -6.79 -25.77 -9.53
C ALA A 46 -5.47 -24.99 -9.36
N MET A 47 -4.79 -25.13 -8.22
CA MET A 47 -3.48 -24.49 -7.99
C MET A 47 -2.39 -24.99 -8.94
N LYS A 48 -2.31 -26.30 -9.17
CA LYS A 48 -1.27 -26.89 -10.04
C LYS A 48 -1.50 -26.67 -11.53
N ASN A 49 -2.75 -26.45 -11.95
CA ASN A 49 -3.14 -26.31 -13.35
C ASN A 49 -3.49 -24.87 -13.75
N ALA A 50 -3.13 -23.89 -12.93
CA ALA A 50 -3.30 -22.49 -13.29
C ALA A 50 -2.37 -22.10 -14.44
N TYR A 51 -2.90 -21.41 -15.42
CA TYR A 51 -2.13 -20.88 -16.54
C TYR A 51 -1.43 -19.60 -16.10
N ILE A 52 -0.11 -19.58 -16.26
CA ILE A 52 0.73 -18.43 -15.94
C ILE A 52 1.61 -18.08 -17.13
N VAL A 53 1.90 -16.80 -17.29
CA VAL A 53 2.94 -16.34 -18.22
C VAL A 53 4.26 -16.40 -17.47
N LEU A 54 5.24 -17.12 -18.02
CA LEU A 54 6.57 -17.27 -17.45
C LEU A 54 7.60 -16.56 -18.35
N PRO A 55 7.88 -15.26 -18.12
CA PRO A 55 8.91 -14.56 -18.88
C PRO A 55 10.32 -15.00 -18.43
N PRO A 56 11.40 -14.61 -19.14
CA PRO A 56 12.77 -14.90 -18.72
C PRO A 56 13.08 -14.39 -17.32
N ALA A 57 13.98 -15.06 -16.59
CA ALA A 57 14.29 -14.74 -15.18
C ALA A 57 14.72 -13.28 -14.95
N CYS A 58 15.42 -12.66 -15.91
CA CYS A 58 15.79 -11.24 -15.83
C CYS A 58 14.56 -10.33 -15.85
N THR A 59 13.59 -10.62 -16.71
CA THR A 59 12.33 -9.88 -16.81
C THR A 59 11.46 -10.10 -15.58
N GLN A 60 11.41 -11.33 -15.05
CA GLN A 60 10.68 -11.62 -13.81
C GLN A 60 11.17 -10.74 -12.65
N LYS A 61 12.49 -10.66 -12.44
CA LYS A 61 13.11 -9.82 -11.41
C LYS A 61 12.82 -8.35 -11.64
N ALA A 62 13.00 -7.86 -12.86
CA ALA A 62 12.72 -6.45 -13.18
C ALA A 62 11.26 -6.07 -12.92
N ILE A 63 10.30 -6.95 -13.21
CA ILE A 63 8.89 -6.74 -12.89
C ILE A 63 8.68 -6.68 -11.38
N ALA A 64 9.23 -7.65 -10.63
CA ALA A 64 9.08 -7.71 -9.18
C ALA A 64 9.66 -6.46 -8.50
N GLU A 65 10.88 -6.07 -8.85
CA GLU A 65 11.55 -4.89 -8.31
C GLU A 65 10.79 -3.60 -8.64
N PHE A 66 10.26 -3.48 -9.86
CA PHE A 66 9.43 -2.36 -10.25
C PHE A 66 8.17 -2.26 -9.37
N LEU A 67 7.45 -3.37 -9.20
CA LEU A 67 6.23 -3.41 -8.40
C LEU A 67 6.52 -3.11 -6.93
N ASP A 68 7.54 -3.72 -6.34
CA ASP A 68 7.94 -3.46 -4.95
C ASP A 68 8.25 -1.98 -4.71
N ARG A 69 8.96 -1.34 -5.66
CA ARG A 69 9.28 0.08 -5.55
C ARG A 69 8.05 0.96 -5.62
N GLU A 70 7.17 0.75 -6.61
CA GLU A 70 5.98 1.57 -6.80
C GLU A 70 4.98 1.37 -5.66
N THR A 71 4.73 0.13 -5.22
CA THR A 71 3.83 -0.12 -4.10
C THR A 71 4.42 0.37 -2.79
N GLY A 72 5.73 0.20 -2.57
CA GLY A 72 6.39 0.76 -1.39
C GLY A 72 6.33 2.30 -1.35
N ARG A 73 6.31 2.99 -2.50
CA ARG A 73 6.08 4.44 -2.56
C ARG A 73 4.65 4.79 -2.14
N ILE A 74 3.65 4.03 -2.61
CA ILE A 74 2.25 4.21 -2.24
C ILE A 74 2.06 3.98 -0.73
N ASP A 75 2.65 2.91 -0.18
CA ASP A 75 2.54 2.60 1.25
C ASP A 75 3.09 3.73 2.12
N ARG A 76 4.24 4.32 1.74
CA ARG A 76 4.80 5.50 2.44
C ARG A 76 3.88 6.73 2.36
N LEU A 77 3.20 6.94 1.23
CA LEU A 77 2.24 8.04 1.09
C LEU A 77 1.00 7.83 1.96
N ILE A 78 0.49 6.60 2.00
CA ILE A 78 -0.62 6.22 2.88
C ILE A 78 -0.24 6.47 4.34
N GLU A 79 0.93 6.01 4.77
CA GLU A 79 1.43 6.19 6.12
C GLU A 79 1.51 7.68 6.52
N LYS A 80 2.15 8.52 5.68
CA LYS A 80 2.25 9.97 5.94
C LYS A 80 0.89 10.65 6.00
N THR A 81 -0.04 10.23 5.14
CA THR A 81 -1.41 10.77 5.13
C THR A 81 -2.12 10.40 6.43
N GLN A 82 -2.00 9.15 6.88
CA GLN A 82 -2.62 8.69 8.11
C GLN A 82 -2.03 9.40 9.34
N GLN A 83 -0.72 9.62 9.39
CA GLN A 83 -0.06 10.41 10.44
C GLN A 83 -0.59 11.86 10.47
N SER A 84 -0.74 12.48 9.30
CA SER A 84 -1.29 13.84 9.18
C SER A 84 -2.72 13.93 9.69
N ILE A 85 -3.56 12.93 9.37
CA ILE A 85 -4.95 12.84 9.87
C ILE A 85 -4.95 12.74 11.40
N THR A 86 -4.11 11.89 11.97
CA THR A 86 -4.00 11.73 13.43
C THR A 86 -3.59 13.05 14.09
N LEU A 87 -2.54 13.71 13.60
CA LEU A 87 -2.06 14.98 14.14
C LEU A 87 -3.13 16.08 14.06
N LEU A 88 -3.86 16.16 12.95
CA LEU A 88 -4.96 17.12 12.81
C LEU A 88 -6.11 16.83 13.78
N SER A 89 -6.39 15.56 14.06
CA SER A 89 -7.41 15.15 15.03
C SER A 89 -7.02 15.51 16.47
N GLU A 90 -5.75 15.28 16.83
CA GLU A 90 -5.19 15.66 18.13
C GLU A 90 -5.17 17.18 18.29
N PHE A 91 -4.69 17.90 17.28
CA PHE A 91 -4.69 19.37 17.27
C PHE A 91 -6.09 19.94 17.45
N ARG A 92 -7.08 19.41 16.72
CA ARG A 92 -8.49 19.83 16.87
C ARG A 92 -8.98 19.59 18.29
N SER A 93 -8.69 18.44 18.87
CA SER A 93 -9.11 18.10 20.25
C SER A 93 -8.47 19.06 21.26
N ALA A 94 -7.16 19.30 21.16
CA ALA A 94 -6.44 20.22 22.01
C ALA A 94 -6.96 21.67 21.88
N LEU A 95 -7.26 22.12 20.66
CA LEU A 95 -7.82 23.44 20.40
C LEU A 95 -9.19 23.61 21.08
N ILE A 96 -10.07 22.62 20.96
CA ILE A 96 -11.37 22.62 21.64
C ILE A 96 -11.17 22.68 23.16
N THR A 97 -10.28 21.87 23.72
CA THR A 97 -9.96 21.87 25.16
C THR A 97 -9.44 23.24 25.60
N ALA A 98 -8.50 23.83 24.86
CA ALA A 98 -7.95 25.15 25.16
C ALA A 98 -9.03 26.24 25.12
N ALA A 99 -9.95 26.18 24.14
CA ALA A 99 -11.04 27.14 24.03
C ALA A 99 -12.03 27.02 25.20
N VAL A 100 -12.43 25.80 25.56
CA VAL A 100 -13.37 25.55 26.66
C VAL A 100 -12.76 25.88 28.02
N THR A 101 -11.45 25.69 28.19
CA THR A 101 -10.72 26.06 29.41
C THR A 101 -10.33 27.55 29.46
N GLY A 102 -10.69 28.33 28.44
CA GLY A 102 -10.38 29.76 28.35
C GLY A 102 -8.89 30.08 28.15
N GLN A 103 -8.08 29.07 27.81
CA GLN A 103 -6.65 29.25 27.50
C GLN A 103 -6.44 29.93 26.14
N ILE A 104 -7.41 29.82 25.23
CA ILE A 104 -7.46 30.58 23.98
C ILE A 104 -8.78 31.32 23.86
N ASP A 105 -8.74 32.57 23.39
CA ASP A 105 -9.93 33.32 23.02
C ASP A 105 -10.26 33.06 21.55
N VAL A 106 -11.36 32.34 21.33
CA VAL A 106 -11.83 31.92 20.00
C VAL A 106 -12.12 33.13 19.08
N LYS A 107 -12.41 34.31 19.65
CA LYS A 107 -12.71 35.52 18.86
C LYS A 107 -11.47 36.18 18.26
N THR A 108 -10.31 35.95 18.87
CA THR A 108 -9.04 36.58 18.48
C THR A 108 -8.01 35.56 18.01
N TRP A 109 -8.33 34.26 18.06
CA TRP A 109 -7.42 33.19 17.65
C TRP A 109 -7.27 33.12 16.12
N GLU A 110 -6.07 33.42 15.65
CA GLU A 110 -5.64 33.13 14.28
C GLU A 110 -4.77 31.87 14.24
N LYS A 111 -5.04 31.00 13.25
CA LYS A 111 -4.16 29.88 12.93
C LYS A 111 -2.84 30.45 12.43
N LYS A 112 -1.77 30.41 13.23
CA LYS A 112 -0.39 30.59 12.75
C LYS A 112 -0.01 29.39 11.88
N GLY A 113 -0.51 29.38 10.65
CA GLY A 113 -0.02 28.51 9.60
C GLY A 113 1.35 29.00 9.18
N GLN A 114 2.40 28.53 9.86
CA GLN A 114 3.71 28.51 9.24
C GLN A 114 3.65 27.39 8.19
N THR A 115 3.15 27.72 7.00
CA THR A 115 3.43 26.91 5.81
C THR A 115 4.95 26.87 5.71
N ASP A 116 5.47 25.65 5.74
CA ASP A 116 6.87 25.32 5.90
C ASP A 116 7.69 26.04 4.81
N LEU A 117 8.32 27.16 5.15
CA LEU A 117 9.25 27.91 4.29
C LEU A 117 10.36 27.02 3.70
N ARG A 118 10.55 25.82 4.26
CA ARG A 118 11.44 24.77 3.78
C ARG A 118 11.01 24.13 2.47
N MET A 119 9.70 24.01 2.19
CA MET A 119 9.22 23.40 0.95
C MET A 119 9.41 24.33 -0.25
N ASP A 120 9.14 25.63 -0.08
CA ASP A 120 9.39 26.66 -1.10
C ASP A 120 10.91 26.89 -1.33
N GLN A 121 11.74 26.68 -0.30
CA GLN A 121 13.20 26.74 -0.41
C GLN A 121 13.79 25.52 -1.13
N MET A 122 13.23 24.32 -0.91
CA MET A 122 13.64 23.11 -1.61
C MET A 122 13.24 23.10 -3.09
N GLU A 123 12.10 23.68 -3.47
CA GLU A 123 11.72 23.85 -4.88
C GLU A 123 12.65 24.83 -5.61
N LYS A 124 13.07 25.93 -4.95
CA LYS A 124 14.05 26.88 -5.53
C LYS A 124 15.45 26.30 -5.69
N GLU A 125 15.92 25.49 -4.73
CA GLU A 125 17.26 24.86 -4.82
C GLU A 125 17.31 23.71 -5.85
N MET A 126 16.18 23.23 -6.36
CA MET A 126 16.11 22.24 -7.46
C MET A 126 15.88 22.86 -8.84
N GLU A 127 15.54 24.16 -8.93
CA GLU A 127 15.37 24.91 -10.19
C GLU A 127 16.62 25.70 -10.63
N ASP A 128 17.65 25.80 -9.78
CA ASP A 128 18.98 26.37 -10.07
C ASP A 128 20.04 25.26 -10.35
#